data_AF-A0A814B8P2-F1
#
_entry.id   AF-A0A814B8P2-F1
#
_cell.length_a   1.000
_cell.length_b   1.000
_cell.length_c   1.000
_cell.angle_alpha   90.00
_cell.angle_beta   90.00
_cell.angle_gamma   90.00
#
_symmetry.space_group_name_H-M   'P 1'
#
loop_
_entity.id
_entity.type
_entity.pdbx_description
1 polymer ?
#
loop_
_entity_poly.entity_id
_entity_poly.type
_entity_poly.pdbx_seq_one_letter_code
_entity_poly.pdbx_strand_id
1 'polypeptide(L)'
;MSSLSYADEAPVNYDEYDYAGDEMNDEHVEMYGNGDEDSDDDEQRQEVTRNNHATRDKSQTSLNDDANLIDYVVEEEKEIGGTKGEDSYLTSRSTTYSSLISDGGEEEEDEEEEQSVVNEVINKNKTKITAKEEGQMIRARAFITRLDLKVQEKDDAVQQIRQSIYLTKEKITKMEQNKTQLETNITHAQDQQNVTIVNRLSGELNRVEHEIILEHDVLKDLQEKLDVAEMHRTRAIVERGRYNAEDSLLREKETILIDQKQSLVQLRQRQEDWKVAQLKRAHQSTLNTQKQALEQQAAAQRFALDEARRSKKVAHKYLQQTFEKVRTEKRNEEEASRAETERKIKSLLNLRNAIERNKDAITIKLAQKRAQERDSQDAKKREQQSIETEGQNGLFYMLRKERNEKLEQMQKRFADQQEQNRLVIVNKILKEENEKERKRKLYPELYKSNTKPSMTKAKEISSQASQ
;
A
#
# COMPACT_ATOMS: atom_id res chain seq x y z
N MET A 1 -9.10 -46.15 13.18
CA MET A 1 -10.51 -46.04 12.76
C MET A 1 -10.96 -44.61 12.98
N SER A 2 -11.51 -44.01 11.91
CA SER A 2 -12.09 -42.67 11.72
C SER A 2 -12.18 -41.69 12.89
N SER A 3 -11.67 -40.47 12.66
CA SER A 3 -12.52 -39.27 12.60
C SER A 3 -11.79 -38.01 12.07
N LEU A 4 -12.57 -37.22 11.32
CA LEU A 4 -12.60 -35.76 11.19
C LEU A 4 -11.62 -34.98 10.27
N SER A 5 -12.24 -34.47 9.18
CA SER A 5 -12.30 -33.07 8.69
C SER A 5 -11.02 -32.26 8.42
N TYR A 6 -10.87 -31.76 7.20
CA TYR A 6 -11.30 -30.41 6.78
C TYR A 6 -11.14 -30.25 5.25
N ALA A 7 -12.01 -29.45 4.64
CA ALA A 7 -12.03 -29.17 3.22
C ALA A 7 -10.95 -28.14 2.84
N ASP A 8 -10.23 -28.40 1.75
CA ASP A 8 -9.36 -27.46 1.05
C ASP A 8 -10.20 -26.66 0.04
N GLU A 9 -10.36 -25.36 0.28
CA GLU A 9 -10.80 -24.39 -0.73
C GLU A 9 -9.56 -23.64 -1.23
N ALA A 10 -9.21 -23.87 -2.49
CA ALA A 10 -8.19 -23.11 -3.21
C ALA A 10 -8.79 -21.78 -3.70
N PRO A 11 -8.04 -20.65 -3.63
CA PRO A 11 -8.51 -19.39 -4.18
C PRO A 11 -8.37 -19.37 -5.70
N VAL A 12 -9.46 -19.00 -6.37
CA VAL A 12 -9.54 -18.75 -7.81
C VAL A 12 -8.84 -17.43 -8.11
N ASN A 13 -7.80 -17.49 -8.94
CA ASN A 13 -7.06 -16.34 -9.46
C ASN A 13 -7.80 -15.84 -10.72
N TYR A 14 -8.41 -14.66 -10.64
CA TYR A 14 -8.94 -13.92 -11.78
C TYR A 14 -7.98 -12.79 -12.13
N ASP A 15 -7.89 -12.51 -13.43
CA ASP A 15 -7.31 -11.32 -14.09
C ASP A 15 -5.96 -11.52 -14.78
N GLU A 16 -6.02 -12.11 -15.97
CA GLU A 16 -5.05 -11.89 -17.05
C GLU A 16 -5.85 -11.73 -18.35
N TYR A 17 -6.22 -10.49 -18.69
CA TYR A 17 -6.76 -10.12 -19.99
C TYR A 17 -5.63 -9.56 -20.85
N ASP A 18 -5.14 -10.38 -21.77
CA ASP A 18 -4.28 -9.98 -22.88
C ASP A 18 -5.08 -9.08 -23.83
N TYR A 19 -4.69 -7.80 -23.88
CA TYR A 19 -5.17 -6.83 -24.86
C TYR A 19 -4.38 -7.04 -26.16
N ALA A 20 -4.98 -7.77 -27.11
CA ALA A 20 -4.46 -7.92 -28.46
C ALA A 20 -4.50 -6.57 -29.17
N GLY A 21 -3.34 -6.11 -29.66
CA GLY A 21 -3.19 -4.91 -30.46
C GLY A 21 -3.78 -5.07 -31.86
N ASP A 22 -4.61 -4.10 -32.24
CA ASP A 22 -4.97 -3.82 -33.62
C ASP A 22 -3.81 -3.09 -34.30
N GLU A 23 -2.97 -3.84 -35.01
CA GLU A 23 -2.13 -3.32 -36.09
C GLU A 23 -2.83 -3.66 -37.41
N MET A 24 -3.52 -2.68 -38.02
CA MET A 24 -3.98 -2.77 -39.40
C MET A 24 -3.49 -1.55 -40.17
N ASN A 25 -2.37 -1.78 -40.86
CA ASN A 25 -1.90 -1.23 -42.12
C ASN A 25 -2.81 -0.17 -42.80
N ASP A 26 -2.37 1.09 -42.77
CA ASP A 26 -2.70 2.07 -43.81
C ASP A 26 -1.65 1.96 -44.93
N GLU A 27 -2.02 1.26 -46.00
CA GLU A 27 -1.24 1.19 -47.24
C GLU A 27 -1.26 2.53 -47.98
N HIS A 28 -0.05 3.03 -48.20
CA HIS A 28 0.29 4.00 -49.23
C HIS A 28 -0.27 3.60 -50.61
N VAL A 29 -1.06 4.48 -51.24
CA VAL A 29 -1.24 4.48 -52.69
C VAL A 29 -0.93 5.87 -53.22
N GLU A 30 0.26 6.00 -53.79
CA GLU A 30 0.66 7.12 -54.65
C GLU A 30 0.76 6.65 -56.11
N MET A 31 0.03 7.39 -56.97
CA MET A 31 0.46 7.96 -58.25
C MET A 31 0.40 7.16 -59.58
N TYR A 32 0.05 7.96 -60.61
CA TYR A 32 0.05 7.77 -62.08
C TYR A 32 -1.15 6.99 -62.67
N GLY A 33 -1.82 7.41 -63.75
CA GLY A 33 -1.60 8.44 -64.76
C GLY A 33 -1.96 7.90 -66.16
N ASN A 34 -2.78 8.65 -66.91
CA ASN A 34 -2.97 8.66 -68.38
C ASN A 34 -3.64 7.48 -69.12
N GLY A 35 -4.41 7.84 -70.16
CA GLY A 35 -4.94 7.00 -71.24
C GLY A 35 -6.45 7.18 -71.40
N ASP A 36 -6.95 8.14 -72.19
CA ASP A 36 -7.15 8.06 -73.65
C ASP A 36 -7.77 6.74 -74.10
N GLU A 37 -9.10 6.68 -74.20
CA GLU A 37 -9.79 5.79 -75.16
C GLU A 37 -11.00 6.50 -75.77
N ASP A 38 -10.87 6.70 -77.08
CA ASP A 38 -11.92 7.02 -78.03
C ASP A 38 -13.04 5.97 -78.01
N SER A 39 -14.29 6.39 -78.15
CA SER A 39 -15.31 5.59 -78.81
C SER A 39 -16.38 6.51 -79.40
N ASP A 40 -16.30 6.67 -80.72
CA ASP A 40 -17.43 6.95 -81.58
C ASP A 40 -18.45 5.80 -81.48
N ASP A 41 -19.74 6.12 -81.54
CA ASP A 41 -20.72 5.51 -82.47
C ASP A 41 -22.18 5.91 -82.11
N ASP A 42 -22.73 6.75 -82.99
CA ASP A 42 -24.00 6.64 -83.71
C ASP A 42 -25.39 6.53 -83.02
N GLU A 43 -26.18 7.53 -83.40
CA GLU A 43 -27.54 7.47 -83.95
C GLU A 43 -28.60 6.57 -83.27
N GLN A 44 -29.65 7.21 -82.77
CA GLN A 44 -30.97 7.09 -83.39
C GLN A 44 -31.98 8.16 -82.94
N ARG A 45 -32.55 8.83 -83.95
CA ARG A 45 -33.75 9.68 -83.89
C ARG A 45 -34.98 8.86 -83.52
N GLN A 46 -35.90 9.46 -82.76
CA GLN A 46 -37.34 9.34 -83.01
C GLN A 46 -38.10 10.58 -82.48
N GLU A 47 -38.69 11.33 -83.41
CA GLU A 47 -39.74 12.32 -83.15
C GLU A 47 -41.06 11.61 -82.88
N VAL A 48 -41.83 12.04 -81.87
CA VAL A 48 -43.30 12.03 -81.93
C VAL A 48 -43.86 13.27 -81.22
N THR A 49 -44.57 14.06 -82.02
CA THR A 49 -45.39 15.23 -81.70
C THR A 49 -46.51 14.96 -80.68
N ARG A 50 -46.92 15.98 -79.90
CA ARG A 50 -48.35 16.26 -79.62
C ARG A 50 -48.60 17.68 -79.08
N ASN A 51 -49.47 18.38 -79.80
CA ASN A 51 -50.10 19.66 -79.50
C ASN A 51 -51.11 19.58 -78.34
N ASN A 52 -51.28 20.71 -77.62
CA ASN A 52 -52.55 21.44 -77.34
C ASN A 52 -52.37 22.36 -76.11
N HIS A 53 -52.48 23.70 -76.24
CA HIS A 53 -53.66 24.55 -75.92
C HIS A 53 -54.09 24.47 -74.44
N ALA A 54 -54.37 25.52 -73.66
CA ALA A 54 -54.54 26.96 -73.89
C ALA A 54 -54.74 27.70 -72.53
N THR A 55 -54.67 29.05 -72.57
CA THR A 55 -55.17 30.06 -71.59
C THR A 55 -54.37 30.18 -70.27
N ARG A 56 -54.16 31.34 -69.63
CA ARG A 56 -54.97 32.56 -69.48
C ARG A 56 -54.13 33.66 -68.79
N ASP A 57 -54.36 34.92 -69.16
CA ASP A 57 -53.93 36.14 -68.46
C ASP A 57 -54.25 36.16 -66.95
N LYS A 58 -53.36 36.76 -66.14
CA LYS A 58 -53.59 38.05 -65.43
C LYS A 58 -52.52 38.37 -64.35
N SER A 59 -52.07 39.63 -64.38
CA SER A 59 -51.64 40.53 -63.27
C SER A 59 -50.53 40.07 -62.32
N GLN A 60 -49.37 40.75 -62.29
CA GLN A 60 -49.10 41.90 -61.41
C GLN A 60 -49.57 41.71 -59.96
N THR A 61 -48.62 41.49 -59.04
CA THR A 61 -48.41 42.28 -57.80
C THR A 61 -47.28 41.68 -56.97
N SER A 62 -46.61 42.56 -56.20
CA SER A 62 -45.85 42.26 -54.97
C SER A 62 -44.41 41.77 -55.08
N LEU A 63 -43.52 42.69 -55.49
CA LEU A 63 -42.19 42.81 -54.88
C LEU A 63 -42.37 43.48 -53.52
N ASN A 64 -42.17 42.71 -52.45
CA ASN A 64 -41.78 43.12 -51.08
C ASN A 64 -42.22 41.97 -50.18
N ASP A 65 -41.27 41.11 -49.81
CA ASP A 65 -41.22 40.32 -48.57
C ASP A 65 -40.11 39.29 -48.75
N ASP A 66 -38.89 39.63 -48.32
CA ASP A 66 -37.82 38.67 -47.92
C ASP A 66 -36.63 39.40 -47.26
N ALA A 67 -36.94 40.40 -46.43
CA ALA A 67 -35.98 41.03 -45.54
C ALA A 67 -36.56 41.09 -44.14
N ASN A 68 -36.65 39.94 -43.48
CA ASN A 68 -36.80 39.83 -42.02
C ASN A 68 -36.53 38.38 -41.57
N LEU A 69 -35.25 37.99 -41.55
CA LEU A 69 -34.78 36.93 -40.67
C LEU A 69 -33.27 37.09 -40.43
N ILE A 70 -32.92 37.93 -39.45
CA ILE A 70 -31.82 37.77 -38.49
C ILE A 70 -32.06 38.90 -37.46
N ASP A 71 -32.89 38.59 -36.48
CA ASP A 71 -33.09 39.37 -35.28
C ASP A 71 -32.14 38.80 -34.22
N TYR A 72 -30.94 39.35 -34.12
CA TYR A 72 -30.10 39.17 -32.94
C TYR A 72 -30.26 40.39 -32.04
N VAL A 73 -31.23 40.25 -31.13
CA VAL A 73 -31.24 40.69 -29.74
C VAL A 73 -29.99 41.50 -29.34
N VAL A 74 -30.09 42.82 -29.46
CA VAL A 74 -29.34 43.75 -28.61
C VAL A 74 -30.33 44.18 -27.54
N GLU A 75 -30.28 43.51 -26.38
CA GLU A 75 -31.02 43.97 -25.21
C GLU A 75 -30.43 45.29 -24.73
N GLU A 76 -31.31 46.28 -24.67
CA GLU A 76 -31.12 47.58 -24.07
C GLU A 76 -30.74 47.45 -22.58
N GLU A 77 -29.76 48.26 -22.19
CA GLU A 77 -29.47 48.60 -20.80
C GLU A 77 -30.71 49.21 -20.14
N LYS A 78 -31.37 48.43 -19.26
CA LYS A 78 -32.29 48.98 -18.25
C LYS A 78 -31.60 49.02 -16.90
N GLU A 79 -31.27 50.25 -16.55
CA GLU A 79 -30.93 50.78 -15.25
C GLU A 79 -32.00 50.41 -14.20
N ILE A 80 -31.71 49.46 -13.29
CA ILE A 80 -32.40 49.34 -11.99
C ILE A 80 -31.42 48.86 -10.92
N GLY A 81 -31.24 49.70 -9.90
CA GLY A 81 -31.23 49.25 -8.51
C GLY A 81 -29.88 48.82 -7.93
N GLY A 82 -29.20 49.77 -7.32
CA GLY A 82 -28.14 49.47 -6.37
C GLY A 82 -28.64 48.59 -5.23
N THR A 83 -27.85 47.57 -4.90
CA THR A 83 -27.78 47.03 -3.54
C THR A 83 -26.31 46.98 -3.14
N LYS A 84 -26.01 47.70 -2.06
CA LYS A 84 -24.77 47.59 -1.30
C LYS A 84 -24.70 46.17 -0.76
N GLY A 85 -23.57 45.50 -0.97
CA GLY A 85 -23.37 44.12 -0.53
C GLY A 85 -21.91 43.71 -0.65
N GLU A 86 -21.08 44.32 0.17
CA GLU A 86 -19.93 43.71 0.86
C GLU A 86 -19.02 42.80 0.03
N ASP A 87 -17.93 43.42 -0.42
CA ASP A 87 -16.62 42.80 -0.53
C ASP A 87 -16.29 42.01 0.75
N SER A 88 -16.09 40.68 0.62
CA SER A 88 -14.98 39.91 1.22
C SER A 88 -15.36 38.44 1.43
N TYR A 89 -15.10 37.57 0.46
CA TYR A 89 -14.93 36.13 0.73
C TYR A 89 -13.93 35.51 -0.25
N LEU A 90 -12.70 36.02 -0.23
CA LEU A 90 -11.50 35.24 -0.55
C LEU A 90 -10.51 35.40 0.60
N THR A 91 -10.88 34.88 1.77
CA THR A 91 -9.93 34.59 2.84
C THR A 91 -9.77 33.09 2.90
N SER A 92 -8.71 32.62 2.25
CA SER A 92 -8.15 31.29 2.39
C SER A 92 -7.93 30.98 3.87
N ARG A 93 -8.80 30.14 4.42
CA ARG A 93 -8.59 29.49 5.72
C ARG A 93 -7.90 28.15 5.46
N SER A 94 -6.62 28.22 5.06
CA SER A 94 -5.72 27.06 5.15
C SER A 94 -4.94 27.19 6.46
N THR A 95 -5.53 26.67 7.51
CA THR A 95 -4.87 26.48 8.81
C THR A 95 -3.97 25.25 8.74
N THR A 96 -2.67 25.53 8.83
CA THR A 96 -1.66 24.77 9.61
C THR A 96 -1.59 23.26 9.39
N TYR A 97 -0.79 22.84 8.40
CA TYR A 97 0.07 21.66 8.53
C TYR A 97 1.25 21.76 7.56
N SER A 98 2.23 22.60 7.87
CA SER A 98 3.62 22.41 7.40
C SER A 98 4.53 23.41 8.11
N SER A 99 4.77 23.14 9.39
CA SER A 99 6.01 23.56 10.04
C SER A 99 6.84 22.28 10.15
N LEU A 100 8.14 22.41 9.89
CA LEU A 100 9.18 21.37 9.77
C LEU A 100 9.43 20.93 8.32
N ILE A 101 10.27 21.70 7.62
CA ILE A 101 11.63 21.30 7.23
C ILE A 101 12.40 22.60 7.01
N SER A 102 13.21 22.94 8.00
CA SER A 102 14.27 23.95 7.92
C SER A 102 15.56 23.14 7.92
N ASP A 103 16.08 22.84 6.73
CA ASP A 103 17.44 22.32 6.49
C ASP A 103 17.57 22.21 4.96
N GLY A 104 18.40 22.92 4.20
CA GLY A 104 19.44 23.89 4.48
C GLY A 104 20.21 24.06 3.16
N GLY A 105 20.58 25.30 2.82
CA GLY A 105 21.66 25.63 1.89
C GLY A 105 21.37 25.59 0.40
N GLU A 106 21.66 26.72 -0.26
CA GLU A 106 21.93 26.89 -1.70
C GLU A 106 20.70 27.06 -2.62
N GLU A 107 19.94 28.15 -2.42
CA GLU A 107 18.97 28.66 -3.42
C GLU A 107 19.09 30.19 -3.65
N GLU A 108 20.23 30.83 -3.30
CA GLU A 108 20.36 32.29 -3.41
C GLU A 108 20.88 32.81 -4.78
N GLU A 109 21.33 31.95 -5.70
CA GLU A 109 21.87 32.40 -7.00
C GLU A 109 20.82 32.38 -8.14
N ASP A 110 19.74 31.61 -8.03
CA ASP A 110 18.71 31.49 -9.08
C ASP A 110 17.58 32.55 -8.92
N GLU A 111 17.43 33.18 -7.75
CA GLU A 111 16.40 34.21 -7.51
C GLU A 111 16.75 35.58 -8.12
N GLU A 112 18.05 35.88 -8.31
CA GLU A 112 18.49 37.16 -8.87
C GLU A 112 18.31 37.25 -10.40
N GLU A 113 18.42 36.12 -11.12
CA GLU A 113 18.15 36.08 -12.56
C GLU A 113 16.64 36.25 -12.87
N GLU A 114 15.76 35.68 -12.04
CA GLU A 114 14.29 35.79 -12.21
C GLU A 114 13.76 37.22 -11.98
N GLN A 115 14.32 37.96 -11.01
CA GLN A 115 13.95 39.36 -10.80
C GLN A 115 14.35 40.27 -11.97
N SER A 116 15.40 39.91 -12.72
CA SER A 116 15.82 40.66 -13.92
C SER A 116 14.86 40.46 -15.10
N VAL A 117 14.35 39.24 -15.29
CA VAL A 117 13.41 38.89 -16.38
C VAL A 117 12.02 39.50 -16.13
N VAL A 118 11.57 39.53 -14.87
CA VAL A 118 10.30 40.19 -14.49
C VAL A 118 10.40 41.70 -14.68
N ASN A 119 11.54 42.32 -14.36
CA ASN A 119 11.77 43.76 -14.55
C ASN A 119 11.90 44.17 -16.02
N GLU A 120 12.42 43.31 -16.91
CA GLU A 120 12.43 43.57 -18.35
C GLU A 120 11.02 43.58 -18.97
N VAL A 121 10.13 42.70 -18.50
CA VAL A 121 8.73 42.65 -18.97
C VAL A 121 7.94 43.86 -18.47
N ILE A 122 8.23 44.36 -17.26
CA ILE A 122 7.60 45.58 -16.71
C ILE A 122 8.07 46.82 -17.48
N ASN A 123 9.32 46.87 -17.96
CA ASN A 123 9.82 48.01 -18.75
C ASN A 123 9.27 48.08 -20.19
N LYS A 124 8.71 46.98 -20.71
CA LYS A 124 7.95 46.96 -21.97
C LYS A 124 6.51 47.48 -21.83
N ASN A 125 6.07 47.86 -20.62
CA ASN A 125 4.71 48.36 -20.37
C ASN A 125 4.38 49.71 -21.02
N LYS A 126 5.34 50.39 -21.68
CA LYS A 126 5.08 51.66 -22.38
C LYS A 126 4.28 51.50 -23.68
N THR A 127 4.08 50.28 -24.18
CA THR A 127 3.29 49.99 -25.39
C THR A 127 2.16 48.98 -25.17
N LYS A 128 1.79 48.71 -23.90
CA LYS A 128 0.66 47.79 -23.63
C LYS A 128 -0.62 48.40 -24.16
N ILE A 129 -1.18 47.76 -25.18
CA ILE A 129 -2.45 48.18 -25.76
C ILE A 129 -3.53 47.89 -24.72
N THR A 130 -4.31 48.92 -24.39
CA THR A 130 -5.34 48.85 -23.36
C THR A 130 -6.51 48.00 -23.88
N ALA A 131 -7.25 47.29 -23.02
CA ALA A 131 -8.42 46.50 -23.43
C ALA A 131 -9.47 47.34 -24.20
N LYS A 132 -9.60 48.63 -23.87
CA LYS A 132 -10.43 49.59 -24.61
C LYS A 132 -9.92 49.83 -26.03
N GLU A 133 -8.60 49.92 -26.21
CA GLU A 133 -7.95 50.11 -27.51
C GLU A 133 -8.03 48.83 -28.34
N GLU A 134 -7.88 47.65 -27.73
CA GLU A 134 -8.14 46.35 -28.38
C GLU A 134 -9.59 46.28 -28.89
N GLY A 135 -10.58 46.67 -28.07
CA GLY A 135 -11.97 46.73 -28.49
C GLY A 135 -12.24 47.79 -29.58
N GLN A 136 -11.48 48.88 -29.63
CA GLN A 136 -11.54 49.85 -30.73
C GLN A 136 -10.94 49.29 -32.01
N MET A 137 -9.81 48.58 -31.91
CA MET A 137 -9.16 47.91 -33.03
C MET A 137 -10.07 46.85 -33.66
N ILE A 138 -10.73 46.02 -32.86
CA ILE A 138 -11.68 45.00 -33.36
C ILE A 138 -12.83 45.67 -34.12
N ARG A 139 -13.38 46.77 -33.58
CA ARG A 139 -14.44 47.53 -34.26
C ARG A 139 -13.97 48.17 -35.56
N ALA A 140 -12.76 48.75 -35.56
CA ALA A 140 -12.15 49.31 -36.77
C ALA A 140 -11.92 48.22 -37.83
N ARG A 141 -11.43 47.04 -37.41
CA ARG A 141 -11.26 45.89 -38.30
C ARG A 141 -12.58 45.43 -38.90
N ALA A 142 -13.61 45.25 -38.09
CA ALA A 142 -14.94 44.86 -38.55
C ALA A 142 -15.52 45.87 -39.55
N PHE A 143 -15.34 47.17 -39.30
CA PHE A 143 -15.77 48.21 -40.21
C PHE A 143 -15.02 48.16 -41.55
N ILE A 144 -13.69 47.99 -41.51
CA ILE A 144 -12.85 47.81 -42.70
C ILE A 144 -13.29 46.58 -43.51
N THR A 145 -13.51 45.44 -42.86
CA THR A 145 -14.00 44.22 -43.49
C THR A 145 -15.37 44.41 -44.14
N ARG A 146 -16.27 45.18 -43.50
CA ARG A 146 -17.56 45.53 -44.10
C ARG A 146 -17.40 46.35 -45.39
N LEU A 147 -16.41 47.24 -45.45
CA LEU A 147 -16.11 47.99 -46.68
C LEU A 147 -15.53 47.08 -47.76
N ASP A 148 -14.69 46.11 -47.41
CA ASP A 148 -14.19 45.09 -48.35
C ASP A 148 -15.33 44.28 -48.96
N LEU A 149 -16.26 43.80 -48.12
CA LEU A 149 -17.45 43.08 -48.58
C LEU A 149 -18.32 43.93 -49.51
N LYS A 150 -18.54 45.22 -49.16
CA LYS A 150 -19.28 46.14 -50.01
C LYS A 150 -18.61 46.34 -51.38
N VAL A 151 -17.28 46.37 -51.44
CA VAL A 151 -16.56 46.43 -52.73
C VAL A 151 -16.79 45.15 -53.52
N GLN A 152 -16.65 43.98 -52.89
CA GLN A 152 -16.89 42.68 -53.53
C GLN A 152 -18.31 42.57 -54.10
N GLU A 153 -19.34 42.91 -53.32
CA GLU A 153 -20.73 42.90 -53.77
C GLU A 153 -20.96 43.76 -55.03
N LYS A 154 -20.31 44.93 -55.11
CA LYS A 154 -20.43 45.81 -56.30
C LYS A 154 -19.61 45.29 -57.48
N ASP A 155 -18.47 44.67 -57.22
CA ASP A 155 -17.66 44.00 -58.25
C ASP A 155 -18.44 42.84 -58.88
N ASP A 156 -19.09 42.02 -58.07
CA ASP A 156 -19.91 40.90 -58.52
C ASP A 156 -21.11 41.39 -59.36
N ALA A 157 -21.78 42.46 -58.92
CA ALA A 157 -22.88 43.06 -59.68
C ALA A 157 -22.41 43.55 -61.06
N VAL A 158 -21.24 44.19 -61.15
CA VAL A 158 -20.64 44.61 -62.42
C VAL A 158 -20.30 43.40 -63.30
N GLN A 159 -19.76 42.32 -62.73
CA GLN A 159 -19.43 41.11 -63.47
C GLN A 159 -20.69 40.44 -64.06
N GLN A 160 -21.76 40.32 -63.27
CA GLN A 160 -23.04 39.77 -63.73
C GLN A 160 -23.62 40.58 -64.89
N ILE A 161 -23.59 41.90 -64.81
CA ILE A 161 -24.06 42.77 -65.89
C ILE A 161 -23.19 42.61 -67.13
N ARG A 162 -21.85 42.59 -66.99
CA ARG A 162 -20.93 42.36 -68.12
C ARG A 162 -21.18 41.00 -68.80
N GLN A 163 -21.45 39.96 -68.01
CA GLN A 163 -21.81 38.65 -68.54
C GLN A 163 -23.14 38.69 -69.29
N SER A 164 -24.16 39.36 -68.75
CA SER A 164 -25.44 39.51 -69.45
C SER A 164 -25.29 40.26 -70.78
N ILE A 165 -24.47 41.32 -70.83
CA ILE A 165 -24.14 42.05 -72.07
C ILE A 165 -23.47 41.12 -73.08
N TYR A 166 -22.52 40.29 -72.63
CA TYR A 166 -21.86 39.32 -73.50
C TYR A 166 -22.87 38.34 -74.13
N LEU A 167 -23.76 37.77 -73.31
CA LEU A 167 -24.79 36.83 -73.76
C LEU A 167 -25.78 37.48 -74.74
N THR A 168 -26.22 38.71 -74.47
CA THR A 168 -27.10 39.46 -75.38
C THR A 168 -26.40 39.75 -76.71
N LYS A 169 -25.13 40.15 -76.69
CA LYS A 169 -24.34 40.34 -77.93
C LYS A 169 -24.21 39.04 -78.73
N GLU A 170 -23.90 37.93 -78.06
CA GLU A 170 -23.85 36.62 -78.70
C GLU A 170 -25.20 36.25 -79.34
N LYS A 171 -26.31 36.49 -78.62
CA LYS A 171 -27.66 36.27 -79.14
C LYS A 171 -27.94 37.11 -80.38
N ILE A 172 -27.58 38.40 -80.37
CA ILE A 172 -27.70 39.29 -81.54
C ILE A 172 -26.91 38.71 -82.72
N THR A 173 -25.65 38.31 -82.54
CA THR A 173 -24.84 37.75 -83.64
C THR A 173 -25.44 36.47 -84.22
N LYS A 174 -26.02 35.60 -83.40
CA LYS A 174 -26.71 34.38 -83.87
C LYS A 174 -27.98 34.73 -84.67
N MET A 175 -28.73 35.74 -84.24
CA MET A 175 -29.91 36.20 -84.98
C MET A 175 -29.52 36.89 -86.29
N GLU A 176 -28.41 37.63 -86.33
CA GLU A 176 -27.86 38.22 -87.55
C GLU A 176 -27.42 37.13 -88.55
N GLN A 177 -26.78 36.05 -88.07
CA GLN A 177 -26.49 34.89 -88.92
C GLN A 177 -27.78 34.26 -89.47
N ASN A 178 -28.80 34.06 -88.64
CA ASN A 178 -30.09 33.55 -89.09
C ASN A 178 -30.75 34.47 -90.12
N LYS A 179 -30.68 35.80 -89.90
CA LYS A 179 -31.15 36.81 -90.85
C LYS A 179 -30.48 36.61 -92.22
N THR A 180 -29.15 36.53 -92.27
CA THR A 180 -28.42 36.31 -93.53
C THR A 180 -28.81 34.99 -94.20
N GLN A 181 -29.02 33.91 -93.43
CA GLN A 181 -29.48 32.63 -93.97
C GLN A 181 -30.88 32.73 -94.56
N LEU A 182 -31.83 33.39 -93.88
CA LEU A 182 -33.17 33.63 -94.39
C LEU A 182 -33.15 34.47 -95.66
N GLU A 183 -32.31 35.51 -95.73
CA GLU A 183 -32.12 36.30 -96.95
C GLU A 183 -31.62 35.43 -98.12
N THR A 184 -30.62 34.58 -97.90
CA THR A 184 -30.15 33.65 -98.94
C THR A 184 -31.23 32.64 -99.38
N ASN A 185 -32.04 32.13 -98.44
CA ASN A 185 -33.14 31.22 -98.73
C ASN A 185 -34.27 31.91 -99.51
N ILE A 186 -34.54 33.19 -99.19
CA ILE A 186 -35.49 34.02 -99.94
C ILE A 186 -35.00 34.20 -101.38
N THR A 187 -33.73 34.55 -101.59
CA THR A 187 -33.18 34.69 -102.94
C THR A 187 -33.26 33.37 -103.72
N HIS A 188 -32.97 32.25 -103.08
CA HIS A 188 -33.09 30.93 -103.71
C HIS A 188 -34.54 30.55 -104.07
N ALA A 189 -35.50 30.85 -103.17
CA ALA A 189 -36.92 30.60 -103.43
C ALA A 189 -37.50 31.53 -104.50
N GLN A 190 -36.97 32.75 -104.63
CA GLN A 190 -37.28 33.69 -105.71
C GLN A 190 -36.79 33.16 -107.06
N ASP A 191 -35.56 32.62 -107.12
CA ASP A 191 -35.02 31.99 -108.33
C ASP A 191 -35.87 30.79 -108.79
N GLN A 192 -36.41 30.04 -107.82
CA GLN A 192 -37.36 28.93 -108.07
C GLN A 192 -38.80 29.39 -108.37
N GLN A 193 -39.08 30.70 -108.37
CA GLN A 193 -40.41 31.30 -108.57
C GLN A 193 -41.50 30.81 -107.58
N ASN A 194 -41.10 30.35 -106.38
CA ASN A 194 -42.05 29.86 -105.38
C ASN A 194 -42.51 30.98 -104.43
N VAL A 195 -43.54 31.72 -104.88
CA VAL A 195 -44.09 32.90 -104.19
C VAL A 195 -44.57 32.60 -102.76
N THR A 196 -45.13 31.42 -102.51
CA THR A 196 -45.64 31.04 -101.19
C THR A 196 -44.52 30.89 -100.16
N ILE A 197 -43.41 30.26 -100.55
CA ILE A 197 -42.23 30.10 -99.68
C ILE A 197 -41.59 31.47 -99.43
N VAL A 198 -41.48 32.31 -100.46
CA VAL A 198 -40.95 33.67 -100.33
C VAL A 198 -41.75 34.47 -99.30
N ASN A 199 -43.09 34.48 -99.37
CA ASN A 199 -43.91 35.21 -98.41
C ASN A 199 -43.76 34.67 -96.97
N ARG A 200 -43.63 33.35 -96.80
CA ARG A 200 -43.40 32.73 -95.49
C ARG A 200 -42.06 33.17 -94.90
N LEU A 201 -40.98 33.02 -95.68
CA LEU A 201 -39.63 33.38 -95.26
C LEU A 201 -39.49 34.88 -95.02
N SER A 202 -40.13 35.74 -95.83
CA SER A 202 -40.16 37.19 -95.60
C SER A 202 -40.88 37.55 -94.30
N GLY A 203 -41.94 36.81 -93.92
CA GLY A 203 -42.60 36.97 -92.63
C GLY A 203 -41.68 36.58 -91.47
N GLU A 204 -40.95 35.47 -91.60
CA GLU A 204 -39.94 35.05 -90.62
C GLU A 204 -38.78 36.05 -90.53
N LEU A 205 -38.32 36.60 -91.66
CA LEU A 205 -37.28 37.62 -91.72
C LEU A 205 -37.68 38.88 -90.95
N ASN A 206 -38.87 39.44 -91.23
CA ASN A 206 -39.38 40.62 -90.53
C ASN A 206 -39.50 40.38 -89.02
N ARG A 207 -39.85 39.16 -88.61
CA ARG A 207 -39.89 38.77 -87.20
C ARG A 207 -38.50 38.77 -86.58
N VAL A 208 -37.52 38.14 -87.23
CA VAL A 208 -36.13 38.11 -86.76
C VAL A 208 -35.54 39.52 -86.70
N GLU A 209 -35.82 40.38 -87.68
CA GLU A 209 -35.41 41.79 -87.65
C GLU A 209 -36.01 42.55 -86.47
N HIS A 210 -37.29 42.32 -86.16
CA HIS A 210 -37.92 42.92 -85.00
C HIS A 210 -37.31 42.40 -83.68
N GLU A 211 -37.05 41.10 -83.57
CA GLU A 211 -36.38 40.49 -82.41
C GLU A 211 -34.95 41.05 -82.22
N ILE A 212 -34.20 41.30 -83.31
CA ILE A 212 -32.90 41.97 -83.26
C ILE A 212 -33.00 43.39 -82.69
N ILE A 213 -34.02 44.17 -83.08
CA ILE A 213 -34.24 45.53 -82.55
C ILE A 213 -34.52 45.47 -81.05
N LEU A 214 -35.39 44.56 -80.61
CA LEU A 214 -35.71 44.38 -79.19
C LEU A 214 -34.48 44.01 -78.37
N GLU A 215 -33.63 43.09 -78.87
CA GLU A 215 -32.39 42.73 -78.18
C GLU A 215 -31.35 43.86 -78.17
N HIS A 216 -31.34 44.72 -79.19
CA HIS A 216 -30.52 45.94 -79.16
C HIS A 216 -31.00 46.93 -78.09
N ASP A 217 -32.30 47.05 -77.86
CA ASP A 217 -32.83 47.90 -76.79
C ASP A 217 -32.50 47.30 -75.42
N VAL A 218 -32.61 45.97 -75.25
CA VAL A 218 -32.11 45.28 -74.04
C VAL A 218 -30.61 45.52 -73.83
N LEU A 219 -29.81 45.50 -74.90
CA LEU A 219 -28.38 45.80 -74.81
C LEU A 219 -28.11 47.23 -74.31
N LYS A 220 -28.85 48.23 -74.81
CA LYS A 220 -28.74 49.61 -74.33
C LYS A 220 -29.10 49.73 -72.85
N ASP A 221 -30.21 49.12 -72.43
CA ASP A 221 -30.63 49.10 -71.02
C ASP A 221 -29.56 48.45 -70.13
N LEU A 222 -28.93 47.36 -70.59
CA LEU A 222 -27.84 46.71 -69.86
C LEU A 222 -26.57 47.57 -69.81
N GLN A 223 -26.27 48.34 -70.85
CA GLN A 223 -25.15 49.29 -70.87
C GLN A 223 -25.37 50.43 -69.87
N GLU A 224 -26.57 51.01 -69.82
CA GLU A 224 -26.90 52.03 -68.83
C GLU A 224 -26.79 51.48 -67.39
N LYS A 225 -27.29 50.26 -67.16
CA LYS A 225 -27.12 49.56 -65.87
C LYS A 225 -25.65 49.31 -65.53
N LEU A 226 -24.82 48.99 -66.53
CA LEU A 226 -23.39 48.80 -66.34
C LEU A 226 -22.73 50.10 -65.88
N ASP A 227 -23.00 51.23 -66.55
CA ASP A 227 -22.42 52.53 -66.19
C ASP A 227 -22.77 52.92 -64.74
N VAL A 228 -24.04 52.70 -64.34
CA VAL A 228 -24.49 52.94 -62.96
C VAL A 228 -23.79 52.00 -61.97
N ALA A 229 -23.67 50.71 -62.28
CA ALA A 229 -23.00 49.73 -61.43
C ALA A 229 -21.50 50.04 -61.29
N GLU A 230 -20.83 50.44 -62.37
CA GLU A 230 -19.42 50.85 -62.38
C GLU A 230 -19.18 52.13 -61.58
N MET A 231 -20.10 53.09 -61.63
CA MET A 231 -20.08 54.25 -60.74
C MET A 231 -20.20 53.84 -59.27
N HIS A 232 -21.15 52.95 -58.93
CA HIS A 232 -21.31 52.44 -57.56
C HIS A 232 -20.09 51.67 -57.06
N ARG A 233 -19.51 50.83 -57.92
CA ARG A 233 -18.26 50.12 -57.68
C ARG A 233 -17.12 51.09 -57.39
N THR A 234 -16.93 52.08 -58.25
CA THR A 234 -15.87 53.09 -58.09
C THR A 234 -16.05 53.88 -56.79
N ARG A 235 -17.29 54.23 -56.44
CA ARG A 235 -17.61 54.86 -55.16
C ARG A 235 -17.23 53.97 -53.97
N ALA A 236 -17.54 52.67 -54.02
CA ALA A 236 -17.16 51.72 -52.96
C ALA A 236 -15.63 51.60 -52.82
N ILE A 237 -14.90 51.54 -53.93
CA ILE A 237 -13.43 51.50 -53.94
C ILE A 237 -12.84 52.77 -53.33
N VAL A 238 -13.38 53.95 -53.68
CA VAL A 238 -12.94 55.22 -53.09
C VAL A 238 -13.26 55.28 -51.60
N GLU A 239 -14.45 54.84 -51.18
CA GLU A 239 -14.82 54.75 -49.75
C GLU A 239 -13.86 53.82 -48.99
N ARG A 240 -13.52 52.65 -49.54
CA ARG A 240 -12.54 51.73 -48.98
C ARG A 240 -11.14 52.33 -48.92
N GLY A 241 -10.71 52.99 -50.00
CA GLY A 241 -9.38 53.60 -50.13
C GLY A 241 -9.09 54.67 -49.08
N ARG A 242 -10.13 55.36 -48.59
CA ARG A 242 -10.00 56.35 -47.48
C ARG A 242 -9.47 55.73 -46.18
N TYR A 243 -9.70 54.44 -45.96
CA TYR A 243 -9.30 53.73 -44.74
C TYR A 243 -8.02 52.89 -44.91
N ASN A 244 -7.31 52.99 -46.04
CA ASN A 244 -6.10 52.20 -46.26
C ASN A 244 -4.96 52.56 -45.30
N ALA A 245 -4.78 53.85 -45.00
CA ALA A 245 -3.77 54.30 -44.03
C ALA A 245 -4.12 53.86 -42.59
N GLU A 246 -5.41 53.79 -42.27
CA GLU A 246 -5.88 53.28 -40.98
C GLU A 246 -5.70 51.76 -40.89
N ASP A 247 -5.93 51.01 -41.99
CA ASP A 247 -5.68 49.56 -42.05
C ASP A 247 -4.20 49.23 -41.83
N SER A 248 -3.27 49.98 -42.41
CA SER A 248 -1.84 49.76 -42.18
C SER A 248 -1.44 49.98 -40.72
N LEU A 249 -1.91 51.07 -40.11
CA LEU A 249 -1.66 51.37 -38.69
C LEU A 249 -2.32 50.34 -37.77
N LEU A 250 -3.51 49.87 -38.14
CA LEU A 250 -4.22 48.83 -37.40
C LEU A 250 -3.44 47.51 -37.42
N ARG A 251 -2.90 47.11 -38.57
CA ARG A 251 -2.07 45.90 -38.69
C ARG A 251 -0.81 45.96 -37.83
N GLU A 252 -0.13 47.11 -37.79
CA GLU A 252 1.05 47.29 -36.93
C GLU A 252 0.68 47.18 -35.43
N LYS A 253 -0.47 47.70 -35.03
CA LYS A 253 -0.96 47.54 -33.64
C LYS A 253 -1.36 46.10 -33.36
N GLU A 254 -1.96 45.40 -34.31
CA GLU A 254 -2.32 43.99 -34.21
C GLU A 254 -1.08 43.11 -34.02
N THR A 255 0.01 43.34 -34.78
CA THR A 255 1.24 42.57 -34.61
C THR A 255 1.86 42.78 -33.23
N ILE A 256 1.91 44.02 -32.74
CA ILE A 256 2.38 44.32 -31.38
C ILE A 256 1.53 43.60 -30.33
N LEU A 257 0.20 43.57 -30.50
CA LEU A 257 -0.69 42.85 -29.59
C LEU A 257 -0.48 41.34 -29.62
N ILE A 258 -0.26 40.77 -30.82
CA ILE A 258 0.03 39.35 -30.98
C ILE A 258 1.34 39.00 -30.28
N ASP A 259 2.41 39.78 -30.49
CA ASP A 259 3.71 39.57 -29.85
C ASP A 259 3.59 39.68 -28.32
N GLN A 260 2.82 40.66 -27.81
CA GLN A 260 2.54 40.79 -26.39
C GLN A 260 1.83 39.55 -25.83
N LYS A 261 0.77 39.08 -26.49
CA LYS A 261 0.04 37.87 -26.07
C LYS A 261 0.94 36.63 -26.11
N GLN A 262 1.73 36.46 -27.17
CA GLN A 262 2.68 35.35 -27.30
C GLN A 262 3.74 35.37 -26.18
N SER A 263 4.31 36.54 -25.88
CA SER A 263 5.30 36.66 -24.80
C SER A 263 4.72 36.31 -23.43
N LEU A 264 3.47 36.70 -23.15
CA LEU A 264 2.77 36.35 -21.92
C LEU A 264 2.46 34.86 -21.83
N VAL A 265 2.05 34.24 -22.94
CA VAL A 265 1.82 32.79 -23.02
C VAL A 265 3.12 32.03 -22.76
N GLN A 266 4.23 32.43 -23.39
CA GLN A 266 5.54 31.82 -23.17
C GLN A 266 6.01 31.96 -21.72
N LEU A 267 5.79 33.13 -21.09
CA LEU A 267 6.12 33.33 -19.69
C LEU A 267 5.31 32.41 -18.76
N ARG A 268 3.99 32.30 -19.00
CA ARG A 268 3.14 31.37 -18.25
C ARG A 268 3.60 29.93 -18.42
N GLN A 269 3.92 29.54 -19.65
CA GLN A 269 4.41 28.19 -19.96
C GLN A 269 5.69 27.88 -19.18
N ARG A 270 6.66 28.80 -19.15
CA ARG A 270 7.89 28.63 -18.34
C ARG A 270 7.60 28.46 -16.85
N GLN A 271 6.67 29.25 -16.31
CA GLN A 271 6.26 29.14 -14.90
C GLN A 271 5.58 27.79 -14.61
N GLU A 272 4.76 27.30 -15.53
CA GLU A 272 4.12 25.98 -15.41
C GLU A 272 5.15 24.86 -15.50
N ASP A 273 6.07 24.93 -16.47
CA ASP A 273 7.16 23.96 -16.64
C ASP A 273 8.06 23.90 -15.40
N TRP A 274 8.38 25.05 -14.79
CA TRP A 274 9.14 25.13 -13.54
C TRP A 274 8.40 24.45 -12.38
N LYS A 275 7.11 24.74 -12.19
CA LYS A 275 6.28 24.09 -11.16
C LYS A 275 6.20 22.59 -11.37
N VAL A 276 6.02 22.15 -12.61
CA VAL A 276 6.00 20.73 -12.98
C VAL A 276 7.35 20.08 -12.68
N ALA A 277 8.46 20.74 -12.99
CA ALA A 277 9.79 20.24 -12.68
C ALA A 277 10.03 20.12 -11.17
N GLN A 278 9.60 21.11 -10.38
CA GLN A 278 9.69 21.08 -8.92
C GLN A 278 8.88 19.92 -8.33
N LEU A 279 7.63 19.74 -8.80
CA LEU A 279 6.78 18.62 -8.38
C LEU A 279 7.38 17.25 -8.75
N LYS A 280 7.99 17.13 -9.94
CA LYS A 280 8.71 15.91 -10.35
C LYS A 280 9.90 15.62 -9.44
N ARG A 281 10.70 16.62 -9.09
CA ARG A 281 11.83 16.46 -8.15
C ARG A 281 11.34 16.02 -6.76
N ALA A 282 10.31 16.68 -6.23
CA ALA A 282 9.73 16.33 -4.94
C ALA A 282 9.18 14.89 -4.96
N HIS A 283 8.43 14.53 -6.01
CA HIS A 283 7.90 13.17 -6.17
C HIS A 283 9.03 12.13 -6.24
N GLN A 284 10.07 12.37 -7.05
CA GLN A 284 11.22 11.48 -7.16
C GLN A 284 11.93 11.31 -5.80
N SER A 285 12.09 12.40 -5.03
CA SER A 285 12.63 12.34 -3.68
C SER A 285 11.78 11.45 -2.77
N THR A 286 10.46 11.62 -2.77
CA THR A 286 9.56 10.75 -1.97
C THR A 286 9.67 9.29 -2.38
N LEU A 287 9.72 8.98 -3.68
CA LEU A 287 9.90 7.60 -4.16
C LEU A 287 11.24 7.02 -3.70
N ASN A 288 12.32 7.79 -3.77
CA ASN A 288 13.64 7.36 -3.31
C ASN A 288 13.63 7.09 -1.80
N THR A 289 13.00 7.96 -0.99
CA THR A 289 12.89 7.72 0.47
C THR A 289 12.05 6.48 0.79
N GLN A 290 10.94 6.24 0.08
CA GLN A 290 10.13 5.03 0.24
C GLN A 290 10.94 3.78 -0.13
N LYS A 291 11.69 3.82 -1.23
CA LYS A 291 12.57 2.73 -1.65
C LYS A 291 13.63 2.44 -0.59
N GLN A 292 14.29 3.46 -0.05
CA GLN A 292 15.27 3.30 1.03
C GLN A 292 14.65 2.72 2.30
N ALA A 293 13.44 3.15 2.68
CA ALA A 293 12.73 2.60 3.84
C ALA A 293 12.41 1.10 3.67
N LEU A 294 11.98 0.69 2.47
CA LEU A 294 11.75 -0.72 2.14
C LEU A 294 13.06 -1.54 2.19
N GLU A 295 14.15 -1.00 1.65
CA GLU A 295 15.47 -1.65 1.71
C GLU A 295 15.95 -1.82 3.15
N GLN A 296 15.77 -0.82 4.01
CA GLN A 296 16.09 -0.91 5.44
C GLN A 296 15.23 -1.94 6.17
N GLN A 297 13.93 -1.99 5.89
CA GLN A 297 13.04 -2.99 6.47
C GLN A 297 13.46 -4.41 6.05
N ALA A 298 13.79 -4.61 4.77
CA ALA A 298 14.29 -5.89 4.26
C ALA A 298 15.63 -6.28 4.92
N ALA A 299 16.54 -5.32 5.10
CA ALA A 299 17.81 -5.55 5.80
C ALA A 299 17.59 -5.94 7.27
N ALA A 300 16.67 -5.26 7.97
CA ALA A 300 16.32 -5.58 9.35
C ALA A 300 15.71 -6.99 9.48
N GLN A 301 14.82 -7.38 8.55
CA GLN A 301 14.26 -8.73 8.50
C GLN A 301 15.35 -9.79 8.27
N ARG A 302 16.28 -9.55 7.34
CA ARG A 302 17.42 -10.45 7.10
C ARG A 302 18.28 -10.61 8.35
N PHE A 303 18.60 -9.51 9.03
CA PHE A 303 19.36 -9.53 10.28
C PHE A 303 18.63 -10.32 11.39
N ALA A 304 17.32 -10.10 11.56
CA ALA A 304 16.52 -10.82 12.54
C ALA A 304 16.48 -12.34 12.27
N LEU A 305 16.36 -12.75 11.00
CA LEU A 305 16.40 -14.16 10.61
C LEU A 305 17.77 -14.79 10.90
N ASP A 306 18.86 -14.08 10.62
CA ASP A 306 20.21 -14.57 10.90
C ASP A 306 20.47 -14.68 12.40
N GLU A 307 19.99 -13.74 13.20
CA GLU A 307 20.10 -13.80 14.66
C GLU A 307 19.25 -14.95 15.24
N ALA A 308 18.03 -15.16 14.74
CA ALA A 308 17.22 -16.32 15.10
C ALA A 308 17.92 -17.64 14.74
N ARG A 309 18.59 -17.72 13.58
CA ARG A 309 19.39 -18.88 13.19
C ARG A 309 20.58 -19.11 14.13
N ARG A 310 21.29 -18.05 14.55
CA ARG A 310 22.39 -18.14 15.52
C ARG A 310 21.88 -18.60 16.88
N SER A 311 20.81 -18.00 17.39
CA SER A 311 20.16 -18.39 18.64
C SER A 311 19.72 -19.85 18.62
N LYS A 312 19.08 -20.30 17.52
CA LYS A 312 18.72 -21.72 17.32
C LYS A 312 19.94 -22.64 17.38
N LYS A 313 21.06 -22.27 16.73
CA LYS A 313 22.31 -23.06 16.80
C LYS A 313 22.84 -23.15 18.23
N VAL A 314 22.80 -22.06 18.99
CA VAL A 314 23.23 -22.02 20.39
C VAL A 314 22.33 -22.87 21.27
N ALA A 315 21.00 -22.72 21.17
CA ALA A 315 20.03 -23.54 21.89
C ALA A 315 20.19 -25.04 21.56
N HIS A 316 20.44 -25.38 20.29
CA HIS A 316 20.69 -26.76 19.89
C HIS A 316 21.96 -27.33 20.55
N LYS A 317 23.05 -26.55 20.63
CA LYS A 317 24.26 -26.97 21.36
C LYS A 317 24.00 -27.21 22.85
N TYR A 318 23.26 -26.31 23.51
CA TYR A 318 22.88 -26.51 24.91
C TYR A 318 22.03 -27.76 25.09
N LEU A 319 21.05 -27.97 24.21
CA LEU A 319 20.19 -29.16 24.25
C LEU A 319 20.99 -30.45 24.04
N GLN A 320 21.96 -30.48 23.11
CA GLN A 320 22.90 -31.60 22.96
C GLN A 320 23.69 -31.85 24.26
N GLN A 321 24.26 -30.80 24.86
CA GLN A 321 24.99 -30.92 26.12
C GLN A 321 24.09 -31.42 27.26
N THR A 322 22.83 -30.97 27.35
CA THR A 322 21.89 -31.47 28.37
C THR A 322 21.55 -32.95 28.14
N PHE A 323 21.33 -33.38 26.89
CA PHE A 323 21.10 -34.79 26.60
C PHE A 323 22.32 -35.66 26.90
N GLU A 324 23.53 -35.17 26.63
CA GLU A 324 24.77 -35.85 27.00
C GLU A 324 24.89 -35.97 28.52
N LYS A 325 24.65 -34.89 29.27
CA LYS A 325 24.63 -34.92 30.75
C LYS A 325 23.64 -35.95 31.28
N VAL A 326 22.39 -35.92 30.82
CA VAL A 326 21.36 -36.90 31.23
C VAL A 326 21.77 -38.33 30.87
N ARG A 327 22.39 -38.56 29.71
CA ARG A 327 22.90 -39.89 29.35
C ARG A 327 24.04 -40.33 30.28
N THR A 328 24.94 -39.43 30.66
CA THR A 328 26.01 -39.74 31.62
C THR A 328 25.49 -39.99 33.02
N GLU A 329 24.51 -39.22 33.49
CA GLU A 329 23.86 -39.43 34.78
C GLU A 329 23.15 -40.78 34.82
N LYS A 330 22.35 -41.11 33.80
CA LYS A 330 21.72 -42.43 33.69
C LYS A 330 22.74 -43.57 33.70
N ARG A 331 23.86 -43.44 32.98
CA ARG A 331 24.93 -44.46 32.99
C ARG A 331 25.54 -44.61 34.39
N ASN A 332 25.80 -43.49 35.08
CA ASN A 332 26.34 -43.51 36.43
C ASN A 332 25.34 -44.11 37.44
N GLU A 333 24.04 -43.82 37.32
CA GLU A 333 22.98 -44.42 38.12
C GLU A 333 22.88 -45.94 37.89
N GLU A 334 22.95 -46.38 36.63
CA GLU A 334 22.99 -47.82 36.29
C GLU A 334 24.22 -48.50 36.90
N GLU A 335 25.41 -47.89 36.81
CA GLU A 335 26.64 -48.40 37.43
C GLU A 335 26.55 -48.43 38.96
N ALA A 336 26.00 -47.39 39.58
CA ALA A 336 25.79 -47.34 41.02
C ALA A 336 24.80 -48.42 41.48
N SER A 337 23.72 -48.63 40.73
CA SER A 337 22.74 -49.71 40.99
C SER A 337 23.38 -51.10 40.82
N ARG A 338 24.22 -51.31 39.80
CA ARG A 338 25.02 -52.54 39.65
C ARG A 338 25.98 -52.73 40.83
N ALA A 339 26.70 -51.70 41.25
CA ALA A 339 27.60 -51.79 42.39
C ALA A 339 26.86 -52.07 43.71
N GLU A 340 25.68 -51.48 43.91
CA GLU A 340 24.85 -51.75 45.08
C GLU A 340 24.33 -53.19 45.09
N THR A 341 23.84 -53.70 43.96
CA THR A 341 23.40 -55.10 43.83
C THR A 341 24.56 -56.07 44.05
N GLU A 342 25.75 -55.80 43.51
CA GLU A 342 26.96 -56.59 43.80
C GLU A 342 27.34 -56.57 45.29
N ARG A 343 27.24 -55.43 45.97
CA ARG A 343 27.48 -55.33 47.42
C ARG A 343 26.45 -56.14 48.19
N LYS A 344 25.16 -56.09 47.82
CA LYS A 344 24.10 -56.91 48.41
C LYS A 344 24.42 -58.41 48.24
N ILE A 345 24.80 -58.83 47.03
CA ILE A 345 25.19 -60.21 46.75
C ILE A 345 26.39 -60.63 47.61
N LYS A 346 27.46 -59.82 47.67
CA LYS A 346 28.64 -60.09 48.53
C LYS A 346 28.26 -60.18 50.00
N SER A 347 27.40 -59.30 50.49
CA SER A 347 26.90 -59.34 51.88
C SER A 347 26.10 -60.60 52.16
N LEU A 348 25.22 -61.02 51.24
CA LEU A 348 24.45 -62.25 51.37
C LEU A 348 25.36 -63.49 51.37
N LEU A 349 26.39 -63.52 50.51
CA LEU A 349 27.40 -64.58 50.52
C LEU A 349 28.19 -64.61 51.83
N ASN A 350 28.60 -63.44 52.34
CA ASN A 350 29.29 -63.37 53.64
C ASN A 350 28.39 -63.83 54.79
N LEU A 351 27.11 -63.44 54.80
CA LEU A 351 26.14 -63.89 55.79
C LEU A 351 25.93 -65.40 55.70
N ARG A 352 25.78 -65.94 54.48
CA ARG A 352 25.70 -67.39 54.25
C ARG A 352 26.91 -68.10 54.84
N ASN A 353 28.12 -67.65 54.52
CA ASN A 353 29.37 -68.22 55.04
C ASN A 353 29.45 -68.11 56.58
N ALA A 354 28.99 -67.00 57.16
CA ALA A 354 28.94 -66.82 58.61
C ALA A 354 27.93 -67.75 59.27
N ILE A 355 26.76 -67.96 58.66
CA ILE A 355 25.76 -68.95 59.12
C ILE A 355 26.34 -70.35 59.05
N GLU A 356 27.03 -70.72 57.97
CA GLU A 356 27.69 -72.03 57.82
C GLU A 356 28.76 -72.22 58.92
N ARG A 357 29.67 -71.26 59.12
CA ARG A 357 30.66 -71.30 60.22
C ARG A 357 30.03 -71.39 61.61
N ASN A 358 28.93 -70.66 61.86
CA ASN A 358 28.23 -70.71 63.13
C ASN A 358 27.54 -72.07 63.35
N LYS A 359 26.99 -72.69 62.30
CA LYS A 359 26.44 -74.06 62.38
C LYS A 359 27.54 -75.06 62.78
N ASP A 360 28.71 -74.96 62.16
CA ASP A 360 29.86 -75.81 62.49
C ASP A 360 30.31 -75.57 63.94
N ALA A 361 30.43 -74.30 64.36
CA ALA A 361 30.80 -73.94 65.72
C ALA A 361 29.78 -74.42 66.77
N ILE A 362 28.47 -74.32 66.50
CA ILE A 362 27.41 -74.85 67.38
C ILE A 362 27.50 -76.37 67.46
N THR A 363 27.76 -77.06 66.34
CA THR A 363 27.92 -78.51 66.30
C THR A 363 29.11 -78.97 67.16
N ILE A 364 30.25 -78.27 67.06
CA ILE A 364 31.43 -78.51 67.91
C ILE A 364 31.12 -78.24 69.39
N LYS A 365 30.47 -77.11 69.72
CA LYS A 365 30.08 -76.78 71.10
C LYS A 365 29.10 -77.80 71.68
N LEU A 366 28.13 -78.28 70.90
CA LEU A 366 27.21 -79.33 71.32
C LEU A 366 27.94 -80.65 71.58
N ALA A 367 28.91 -81.02 70.74
CA ALA A 367 29.74 -82.20 70.95
C ALA A 367 30.58 -82.09 72.23
N GLN A 368 31.21 -80.93 72.46
CA GLN A 368 31.97 -80.65 73.69
C GLN A 368 31.07 -80.69 74.93
N LYS A 369 29.89 -80.08 74.88
CA LYS A 369 28.93 -80.10 75.99
C LYS A 369 28.48 -81.52 76.33
N ARG A 370 28.20 -82.36 75.31
CA ARG A 370 27.87 -83.78 75.52
C ARG A 370 29.02 -84.57 76.14
N ALA A 371 30.27 -84.27 75.79
CA ALA A 371 31.44 -84.88 76.42
C ALA A 371 31.55 -84.47 77.90
N GLN A 372 31.46 -83.17 78.20
CA GLN A 372 31.46 -82.66 79.58
C GLN A 372 30.31 -83.22 80.43
N GLU A 373 29.11 -83.34 79.88
CA GLU A 373 27.97 -83.93 80.58
C GLU A 373 28.26 -85.39 80.95
N ARG A 374 28.87 -86.18 80.05
CA ARG A 374 29.30 -87.57 80.36
C ARG A 374 30.35 -87.61 81.46
N ASP A 375 31.39 -86.79 81.35
CA ASP A 375 32.46 -86.73 82.37
C ASP A 375 31.88 -86.34 83.75
N SER A 376 30.93 -85.40 83.80
CA SER A 376 30.27 -84.99 85.03
C SER A 376 29.37 -86.08 85.63
N GLN A 377 28.67 -86.86 84.79
CA GLN A 377 27.86 -87.98 85.26
C GLN A 377 28.73 -89.10 85.83
N ASP A 378 29.87 -89.37 85.20
CA ASP A 378 30.81 -90.38 85.69
C ASP A 378 31.49 -89.92 86.99
N ALA A 379 31.80 -88.63 87.14
CA ALA A 379 32.27 -88.06 88.41
C ALA A 379 31.21 -88.20 89.52
N LYS A 380 29.94 -87.87 89.25
CA LYS A 380 28.84 -88.04 90.21
C LYS A 380 28.66 -89.51 90.62
N LYS A 381 28.78 -90.46 89.68
CA LYS A 381 28.71 -91.90 89.98
C LYS A 381 29.88 -92.36 90.85
N ARG A 382 31.11 -91.89 90.59
CA ARG A 382 32.28 -92.18 91.44
C ARG A 382 32.10 -91.64 92.86
N GLU A 383 31.57 -90.43 93.00
CA GLU A 383 31.30 -89.83 94.31
C GLU A 383 30.19 -90.58 95.05
N GLN A 384 29.11 -90.98 94.37
CA GLN A 384 28.07 -91.84 94.94
C GLN A 384 28.64 -93.17 95.46
N GLN A 385 29.47 -93.85 94.66
CA GLN A 385 30.11 -95.10 95.07
C GLN A 385 31.02 -94.92 96.29
N SER A 386 31.80 -93.84 96.36
CA SER A 386 32.63 -93.53 97.53
C SER A 386 31.80 -93.35 98.80
N ILE A 387 30.69 -92.62 98.73
CA ILE A 387 29.81 -92.37 99.89
C ILE A 387 29.08 -93.66 100.33
N GLU A 388 28.70 -94.53 99.39
CA GLU A 388 28.13 -95.84 99.71
C GLU A 388 29.12 -96.74 100.45
N THR A 389 30.43 -96.69 100.11
CA THR A 389 31.46 -97.44 100.87
C THR A 389 31.67 -96.93 102.30
N GLU A 390 31.32 -95.68 102.60
CA GLU A 390 31.37 -95.10 103.95
C GLU A 390 30.12 -95.43 104.81
N GLY A 391 29.22 -96.29 104.31
CA GLY A 391 28.06 -96.79 105.05
C GLY A 391 26.88 -95.80 105.17
N GLN A 392 26.91 -94.70 104.40
CA GLN A 392 25.82 -93.71 104.33
C GLN A 392 25.02 -93.87 103.02
N ASN A 393 23.74 -93.45 103.03
CA ASN A 393 22.92 -93.45 101.81
C ASN A 393 23.41 -92.36 100.84
N GLY A 394 24.14 -92.77 99.79
CA GLY A 394 24.80 -91.89 98.82
C GLY A 394 23.85 -90.92 98.11
N LEU A 395 22.62 -91.35 97.80
CA LEU A 395 21.63 -90.49 97.14
C LEU A 395 21.16 -89.35 98.04
N PHE A 396 20.91 -89.63 99.33
CA PHE A 396 20.44 -88.62 100.27
C PHE A 396 21.53 -87.59 100.58
N TYR A 397 22.79 -88.03 100.71
CA TYR A 397 23.91 -87.14 100.95
C TYR A 397 24.15 -86.21 99.75
N MET A 398 24.16 -86.74 98.53
CA MET A 398 24.35 -85.92 97.32
C MET A 398 23.25 -84.87 97.14
N LEU A 399 21.99 -85.23 97.39
CA LEU A 399 20.88 -84.27 97.31
C LEU A 399 21.00 -83.17 98.37
N ARG A 400 21.44 -83.53 99.58
CA ARG A 400 21.72 -82.56 100.66
C ARG A 400 22.90 -81.65 100.30
N LYS A 401 23.97 -82.20 99.71
CA LYS A 401 25.13 -81.44 99.24
C LYS A 401 24.74 -80.45 98.15
N GLU A 402 24.03 -80.90 97.11
CA GLU A 402 23.55 -80.01 96.03
C GLU A 402 22.63 -78.90 96.57
N ARG A 403 21.78 -79.21 97.57
CA ARG A 403 20.95 -78.19 98.24
C ARG A 403 21.79 -77.17 99.00
N ASN A 404 22.81 -77.63 99.73
CA ASN A 404 23.73 -76.76 100.46
C ASN A 404 24.57 -75.89 99.51
N GLU A 405 25.08 -76.45 98.41
CA GLU A 405 25.83 -75.71 97.39
C GLU A 405 24.96 -74.65 96.72
N LYS A 406 23.69 -74.96 96.39
CA LYS A 406 22.74 -73.96 95.87
C LYS A 406 22.48 -72.85 96.89
N LEU A 407 22.32 -73.18 98.16
CA LEU A 407 22.16 -72.19 99.23
C LEU A 407 23.43 -71.32 99.38
N GLU A 408 24.61 -71.92 99.30
CA GLU A 408 25.89 -71.21 99.40
C GLU A 408 26.11 -70.28 98.19
N GLN A 409 25.77 -70.72 96.97
CA GLN A 409 25.82 -69.87 95.78
C GLN A 409 24.84 -68.70 95.88
N MET A 410 23.65 -68.92 96.43
CA MET A 410 22.67 -67.85 96.70
C MET A 410 23.18 -66.88 97.77
N GLN A 411 23.76 -67.39 98.86
CA GLN A 411 24.37 -66.55 99.92
C GLN A 411 25.55 -65.74 99.39
N LYS A 412 26.44 -66.34 98.60
CA LYS A 412 27.57 -65.65 97.95
C LYS A 412 27.09 -64.54 97.04
N ARG A 413 26.13 -64.82 96.14
CA ARG A 413 25.54 -63.79 95.26
C ARG A 413 24.91 -62.64 96.05
N PHE A 414 24.24 -62.96 97.16
CA PHE A 414 23.63 -61.94 98.01
C PHE A 414 24.68 -61.12 98.78
N ALA A 415 25.75 -61.75 99.28
CA ALA A 415 26.88 -61.07 99.92
C ALA A 415 27.61 -60.15 98.93
N ASP A 416 27.92 -60.63 97.72
CA ASP A 416 28.54 -59.83 96.66
C ASP A 416 27.67 -58.62 96.30
N GLN A 417 26.35 -58.80 96.25
CA GLN A 417 25.40 -57.71 95.98
C GLN A 417 25.33 -56.71 97.16
N GLN A 418 25.41 -57.16 98.41
CA GLN A 418 25.50 -56.27 99.58
C GLN A 418 26.81 -55.48 99.61
N GLU A 419 27.95 -56.10 99.29
CA GLU A 419 29.25 -55.42 99.21
C GLU A 419 29.24 -54.37 98.10
N GLN A 420 28.73 -54.70 96.91
CA GLN A 420 28.57 -53.74 95.82
C GLN A 420 27.72 -52.54 96.26
N ASN A 421 26.62 -52.76 96.98
CA ASN A 421 25.77 -51.68 97.48
C ASN A 421 26.46 -50.83 98.56
N ARG A 422 27.23 -51.44 99.49
CA ARG A 422 28.03 -50.70 100.48
C ARG A 422 29.08 -49.82 99.81
N LEU A 423 29.81 -50.35 98.83
CA LEU A 423 30.81 -49.59 98.07
C LEU A 423 30.17 -48.42 97.32
N VAL A 424 28.97 -48.60 96.75
CA VAL A 424 28.22 -47.52 96.09
C VAL A 424 27.85 -46.42 97.09
N ILE A 425 27.39 -46.75 98.30
CA ILE A 425 27.04 -45.76 99.33
C ILE A 425 28.27 -44.99 99.83
N VAL A 426 29.37 -45.69 100.15
CA VAL A 426 30.63 -45.05 100.61
C VAL A 426 31.18 -44.11 99.53
N ASN A 427 31.19 -44.53 98.27
CA ASN A 427 31.61 -43.67 97.16
C ASN A 427 30.70 -42.44 96.98
N LYS A 428 29.41 -42.55 97.32
CA LYS A 428 28.47 -41.42 97.26
C LYS A 428 28.74 -40.41 98.38
N ILE A 429 28.99 -40.88 99.61
CA ILE A 429 29.36 -40.03 100.75
C ILE A 429 30.68 -39.29 100.50
N LEU A 430 31.71 -39.99 100.04
CA LEU A 430 33.01 -39.39 99.72
C LEU A 430 32.90 -38.32 98.62
N LYS A 431 32.01 -38.50 97.63
CA LYS A 431 31.74 -37.47 96.61
C LYS A 431 31.06 -36.24 97.20
N GLU A 432 30.03 -36.42 98.04
CA GLU A 432 29.35 -35.30 98.70
C GLU A 432 30.26 -34.52 99.66
N GLU A 433 31.14 -35.22 100.40
CA GLU A 433 32.10 -34.57 101.32
C GLU A 433 33.14 -33.73 100.56
N ASN A 434 33.70 -34.27 99.47
CA ASN A 434 34.61 -33.53 98.59
C ASN A 434 33.93 -32.30 97.95
N GLU A 435 32.65 -32.41 97.57
CA GLU A 435 31.89 -31.26 97.06
C GLU A 435 31.62 -30.20 98.14
N LYS A 436 31.32 -30.60 99.38
CA LYS A 436 31.18 -29.68 100.51
C LYS A 436 32.50 -28.97 100.80
N GLU A 437 33.63 -29.68 100.80
CA GLU A 437 34.95 -29.07 101.02
C GLU A 437 35.34 -28.11 99.88
N ARG A 438 35.04 -28.46 98.62
CA ARG A 438 35.22 -27.55 97.48
C ARG A 438 34.40 -26.27 97.62
N LYS A 439 33.11 -26.38 97.98
CA LYS A 439 32.24 -25.22 98.23
C LYS A 439 32.75 -24.35 99.38
N ARG A 440 33.31 -24.97 100.43
CA ARG A 440 33.92 -24.28 101.58
C ARG A 440 35.17 -23.47 101.21
N LYS A 441 35.98 -23.94 100.24
CA LYS A 441 37.18 -23.24 99.74
C LYS A 441 36.85 -22.09 98.79
N LEU A 442 35.80 -22.21 97.98
CA LEU A 442 35.42 -21.18 96.98
C LEU A 442 34.65 -19.98 97.55
N TYR A 443 33.92 -20.15 98.66
CA TYR A 443 33.15 -19.06 99.27
C TYR A 443 33.44 -18.94 100.78
N PRO A 444 34.59 -18.35 101.17
CA PRO A 444 34.92 -18.18 102.58
C PRO A 444 33.93 -17.28 103.33
N GLU A 445 33.26 -16.36 102.62
CA GLU A 445 32.32 -15.40 103.22
C GLU A 445 30.94 -16.00 103.55
N LEU A 446 30.53 -17.07 102.88
CA LEU A 446 29.26 -17.77 103.15
C LEU A 446 29.36 -18.80 104.30
N TYR A 447 30.57 -19.04 104.82
CA TYR A 447 30.83 -20.04 105.85
C TYR A 447 31.61 -19.47 107.05
N LYS A 448 31.41 -18.19 107.37
CA LYS A 448 31.79 -17.62 108.68
C LYS A 448 30.80 -18.08 109.75
N SER A 449 31.37 -18.59 110.81
CA SER A 449 30.73 -19.32 111.90
C SER A 449 29.77 -18.47 112.74
N ASN A 450 28.49 -18.82 112.77
CA ASN A 450 27.66 -18.62 113.96
C ASN A 450 27.72 -19.88 114.80
N THR A 451 28.41 -19.74 115.93
CA THR A 451 28.54 -20.76 116.96
C THR A 451 27.52 -20.46 118.06
N LYS A 452 26.84 -21.53 118.51
CA LYS A 452 26.21 -21.76 119.84
C LYS A 452 24.78 -21.19 120.08
N PRO A 453 24.08 -21.59 121.17
CA PRO A 453 23.75 -22.97 121.62
C PRO A 453 22.31 -23.05 122.23
N SER A 454 21.72 -24.25 122.39
CA SER A 454 20.62 -24.54 123.36
C SER A 454 20.24 -26.04 123.23
N MET A 455 20.75 -26.95 124.06
CA MET A 455 20.22 -27.35 125.38
C MET A 455 18.79 -27.97 125.38
N THR A 456 18.78 -29.30 125.48
CA THR A 456 18.10 -30.14 126.49
C THR A 456 16.58 -30.45 126.50
N LYS A 457 16.33 -31.74 126.82
CA LYS A 457 15.10 -32.47 127.26
C LYS A 457 14.17 -32.92 126.12
N ALA A 458 13.79 -34.20 125.98
CA ALA A 458 13.39 -35.15 127.02
C ALA A 458 14.06 -36.54 126.96
N LYS A 459 14.25 -37.09 128.16
CA LYS A 459 14.63 -38.44 128.55
C LYS A 459 13.36 -39.09 129.14
N GLU A 460 13.31 -40.42 129.17
CA GLU A 460 12.26 -41.29 129.74
C GLU A 460 11.05 -41.48 128.79
N ILE A 461 10.79 -42.69 128.30
CA ILE A 461 10.32 -43.84 129.09
C ILE A 461 11.26 -45.05 128.94
N SER A 462 11.85 -45.43 130.08
CA SER A 462 12.38 -46.75 130.36
C SER A 462 11.21 -47.69 130.70
N SER A 463 11.30 -48.92 130.20
CA SER A 463 10.85 -50.17 130.83
C SER A 463 9.39 -50.32 131.29
N GLN A 464 8.66 -51.25 130.67
CA GLN A 464 8.06 -52.46 131.27
C GLN A 464 7.19 -53.11 130.18
N ALA A 465 7.60 -54.25 129.63
CA ALA A 465 7.36 -55.60 130.12
C ALA A 465 6.11 -56.24 129.46
N SER A 466 6.39 -57.22 128.60
CA SER A 466 5.61 -58.43 128.32
C SER A 466 4.21 -58.30 127.72
N GLN A 467 4.13 -58.61 126.42
CA GLN A 467 3.47 -59.82 125.92
C GLN A 467 4.30 -60.46 124.80
#